data_AF-A0A927GAX7-F1
#
_entry.id   AF-A0A927GAX7-F1
#
_cell.length_a   1.000
_cell.length_b   1.000
_cell.length_c   1.000
_cell.angle_alpha   90.00
_cell.angle_beta   90.00
_cell.angle_gamma   90.00
#
_symmetry.space_group_name_H-M   'P 1'
#
loop_
_entity.id
_entity.type
_entity.pdbx_description
1 polymer ?
#
loop_
_entity_poly.entity_id
_entity_poly.type
_entity_poly.pdbx_seq_one_letter_code
_entity_poly.pdbx_strand_id
1 'polypeptide(L)'
;MESLPIWQMIKKYSVLVCLGTSIILIIIATLAYPGGSVLDKNSIGFDWSKNFLSNLFAPKAINGSENPGWIWALSGMPFHSVGYGFFLSIWQKKSLHDNGLLV
;
A
#
# COMPACT_ATOMS: atom_id res chain seq x y z
N MET A 1 33.36 12.85 -2.75
CA MET A 1 31.89 12.71 -2.83
C MET A 1 31.39 12.86 -1.40
N GLU A 2 30.88 14.02 -1.02
CA GLU A 2 30.39 14.24 0.34
C GLU A 2 29.15 13.37 0.57
N SER A 3 29.19 12.50 1.58
CA SER A 3 28.05 11.69 1.97
C SER A 3 26.97 12.59 2.54
N LEU A 4 25.77 12.55 1.96
CA LEU A 4 24.62 13.28 2.50
C LEU A 4 24.34 12.85 3.95
N PRO A 5 23.93 13.77 4.84
CA PRO A 5 23.57 13.43 6.21
C PRO A 5 22.40 12.43 6.23
N ILE A 6 22.43 11.47 7.17
CA ILE A 6 21.47 10.35 7.28
C ILE A 6 20.01 10.80 7.18
N TRP A 7 19.67 11.93 7.78
CA TRP A 7 18.31 12.51 7.74
C TRP A 7 17.83 12.90 6.33
N GLN A 8 18.74 13.34 5.45
CA GLN A 8 18.40 13.63 4.05
C GLN A 8 18.21 12.34 3.25
N MET A 9 19.02 11.32 3.51
CA MET A 9 18.87 10.00 2.89
C MET A 9 17.53 9.35 3.26
N ILE A 10 17.13 9.41 4.53
CA ILE A 10 15.83 8.90 5.01
C ILE A 10 14.67 9.62 4.29
N LYS A 11 14.73 10.95 4.14
CA LYS A 11 13.71 11.72 3.41
C LYS A 11 13.64 11.38 1.92
N LYS A 12 14.78 11.08 1.29
CA LYS A 12 14.85 10.74 -0.14
C LYS A 12 14.15 9.42 -0.45
N TYR A 13 14.32 8.42 0.42
CA TYR A 13 13.78 7.08 0.19
C TYR A 13 12.49 6.79 0.97
N SER A 14 12.00 7.71 1.81
CA SER A 14 10.82 7.48 2.66
C SER A 14 9.59 7.06 1.86
N VAL A 15 9.29 7.75 0.76
CA VAL A 15 8.14 7.43 -0.10
C VAL A 15 8.28 6.02 -0.67
N LEU A 16 9.47 5.66 -1.18
CA LEU A 16 9.72 4.35 -1.77
C LEU A 16 9.60 3.24 -0.73
N VAL A 17 10.17 3.42 0.46
CA VAL A 17 10.10 2.43 1.54
C VAL A 17 8.65 2.24 2.01
N CYS A 18 7.89 3.32 2.21
CA CYS A 18 6.48 3.25 2.59
C CYS A 18 5.63 2.52 1.55
N LEU A 19 5.71 2.93 0.27
CA LEU A 19 4.93 2.33 -0.80
C LEU A 19 5.35 0.88 -1.05
N GLY A 20 6.65 0.59 -1.08
CA GLY A 20 7.16 -0.77 -1.25
C GLY A 20 6.68 -1.71 -0.14
N THR A 21 6.75 -1.27 1.12
CA THR A 21 6.25 -2.04 2.26
C THR A 21 4.74 -2.28 2.15
N SER A 22 3.97 -1.24 1.82
CA SER A 22 2.52 -1.34 1.61
C SER A 22 2.16 -2.37 0.53
N ILE A 23 2.82 -2.31 -0.63
CA ILE A 23 2.58 -3.22 -1.75
C ILE A 23 2.93 -4.67 -1.36
N ILE A 24 4.07 -4.88 -0.70
CA ILE A 24 4.47 -6.22 -0.23
C ILE A 24 3.41 -6.80 0.71
N LEU A 25 2.90 -6.01 1.66
CA LEU A 25 1.85 -6.45 2.58
C LEU A 25 0.53 -6.78 1.86
N ILE A 26 0.16 -6.01 0.84
CA ILE A 26 -1.01 -6.30 -0.01
C ILE A 26 -0.81 -7.60 -0.80
N ILE A 27 0.39 -7.84 -1.35
CA ILE A 27 0.69 -9.11 -2.06
C ILE A 27 0.60 -10.29 -1.08
N ILE A 28 1.12 -10.16 0.14
CA ILE A 28 0.97 -11.21 1.16
C ILE A 28 -0.53 -11.45 1.46
N ALA A 29 -1.33 -10.38 1.54
CA ALA A 29 -2.77 -10.50 1.77
C ALA A 29 -3.49 -11.25 0.63
N THR A 30 -3.12 -11.02 -0.64
CA THR A 30 -3.73 -11.73 -1.78
C THR A 30 -3.33 -13.20 -1.83
N LEU A 31 -2.07 -13.51 -1.52
CA LEU A 31 -1.57 -14.89 -1.43
C LEU A 31 -2.22 -15.69 -0.29
N ALA A 32 -2.59 -14.99 0.80
CA ALA A 32 -3.29 -15.58 1.95
C ALA A 32 -4.82 -15.59 1.79
N TYR A 33 -5.37 -15.03 0.73
CA TYR A 33 -6.81 -14.97 0.53
C TYR A 33 -7.36 -16.35 0.15
N PRO A 34 -8.36 -16.89 0.86
CA PRO A 34 -8.76 -18.29 0.70
C PRO A 34 -9.67 -18.52 -0.53
N GLY A 35 -10.43 -17.52 -0.98
CA GLY A 35 -11.24 -17.64 -2.19
C GLY A 35 -12.60 -16.96 -2.20
N GLY A 36 -13.31 -17.18 -3.30
CA GLY A 36 -14.59 -16.57 -3.62
C GLY A 36 -14.41 -15.23 -4.32
N SER A 37 -15.23 -15.00 -5.33
CA SER A 37 -15.37 -13.75 -6.06
C SER A 37 -16.85 -13.40 -6.20
N VAL A 38 -17.14 -12.18 -6.64
CA VAL A 38 -18.53 -11.74 -6.83
C VAL A 38 -19.24 -12.59 -7.90
N LEU A 39 -18.50 -13.03 -8.92
CA LEU A 39 -19.02 -13.82 -10.03
C LEU A 39 -19.00 -15.33 -9.73
N ASP A 40 -18.08 -15.79 -8.88
CA ASP A 40 -17.94 -17.20 -8.51
C ASP A 40 -17.48 -17.34 -7.06
N LYS A 41 -18.43 -17.74 -6.19
CA LYS A 41 -18.16 -17.96 -4.76
C LYS A 41 -17.29 -19.19 -4.48
N ASN A 42 -17.16 -20.12 -5.41
CA ASN A 42 -16.38 -21.35 -5.21
C ASN A 42 -14.94 -21.22 -5.75
N SER A 43 -14.61 -20.08 -6.36
CA SER A 43 -13.24 -19.78 -6.81
C SER A 43 -12.23 -19.88 -5.66
N ILE A 44 -11.03 -20.36 -5.98
CA ILE A 44 -9.95 -20.55 -5.00
C ILE A 44 -8.96 -19.39 -5.15
N GLY A 45 -8.55 -18.80 -4.01
CA GLY A 45 -7.57 -17.71 -4.00
C GLY A 45 -8.13 -16.35 -4.42
N PHE A 46 -7.23 -15.36 -4.51
CA PHE A 46 -7.56 -14.02 -5.02
C PHE A 46 -7.39 -13.95 -6.53
N ASP A 47 -8.47 -13.65 -7.26
CA ASP A 47 -8.47 -13.38 -8.68
C ASP A 47 -8.45 -11.86 -8.92
N TRP A 48 -7.32 -11.34 -9.42
CA TRP A 48 -7.13 -9.91 -9.68
C TRP A 48 -8.13 -9.29 -10.66
N SER A 49 -8.81 -10.11 -11.47
CA SER A 49 -9.82 -9.65 -12.42
C SER A 49 -11.25 -9.71 -11.87
N LYS A 50 -11.51 -10.52 -10.83
CA LYS A 50 -12.85 -10.78 -10.29
C LYS A 50 -13.05 -10.37 -8.83
N ASN A 51 -11.96 -10.12 -8.11
CA ASN A 51 -11.99 -9.64 -6.72
C ASN A 51 -11.63 -8.15 -6.64
N PHE A 52 -12.32 -7.43 -5.77
CA PHE A 52 -11.91 -6.07 -5.42
C PHE A 52 -10.83 -6.11 -4.33
N LEU A 53 -9.96 -5.11 -4.31
CA LEU A 53 -8.94 -4.99 -3.26
C LEU A 53 -9.57 -4.89 -1.87
N SER A 54 -10.75 -4.27 -1.76
CA SER A 54 -11.52 -4.15 -0.52
C SER A 54 -11.93 -5.50 0.07
N ASN A 55 -12.05 -6.57 -0.75
CA ASN A 55 -12.33 -7.92 -0.28
C ASN A 55 -11.26 -8.45 0.68
N LEU A 56 -10.02 -7.98 0.55
CA LEU A 56 -8.92 -8.39 1.41
C LEU A 56 -9.10 -7.91 2.86
N PHE A 57 -9.85 -6.84 3.10
CA PHE A 57 -9.97 -6.20 4.41
C PHE A 57 -11.02 -6.84 5.32
N ALA A 58 -11.86 -7.72 4.78
CA ALA A 58 -12.89 -8.39 5.54
C ALA A 58 -12.31 -9.60 6.31
N PRO A 59 -12.69 -9.85 7.58
CA PRO A 59 -12.27 -11.04 8.32
C PRO A 59 -12.70 -12.37 7.69
N LYS A 60 -13.74 -12.33 6.86
CA LYS A 60 -14.21 -13.48 6.06
C LYS A 60 -14.10 -13.16 4.58
N ALA A 61 -13.68 -14.16 3.81
CA ALA A 61 -13.67 -14.08 2.36
C ALA A 61 -15.08 -14.25 1.78
N ILE A 62 -15.24 -14.00 0.47
CA ILE A 62 -16.56 -14.06 -0.19
C ILE A 62 -17.17 -15.45 -0.18
N ASN A 63 -16.34 -16.49 -0.17
CA ASN A 63 -16.77 -17.88 -0.04
C ASN A 63 -17.20 -18.26 1.39
N GLY A 64 -17.09 -17.35 2.37
CA GLY A 64 -17.48 -17.56 3.76
C GLY A 64 -16.38 -18.12 4.68
N SER A 65 -15.22 -18.49 4.12
CA SER A 65 -14.07 -18.93 4.91
C SER A 65 -13.38 -17.78 5.64
N GLU A 66 -12.63 -18.09 6.71
CA GLU A 66 -11.80 -17.10 7.39
C GLU A 66 -10.71 -16.59 6.45
N ASN A 67 -10.53 -15.27 6.39
CA ASN A 67 -9.55 -14.63 5.53
C ASN A 67 -8.30 -14.26 6.36
N PRO A 68 -7.27 -15.11 6.47
CA PRO A 68 -6.05 -14.75 7.21
C PRO A 68 -5.29 -13.58 6.57
N GLY A 69 -5.56 -13.25 5.31
CA GLY A 69 -5.02 -12.10 4.60
C GLY A 69 -5.44 -10.73 5.16
N TRP A 70 -6.53 -10.66 5.94
CA TRP A 70 -7.11 -9.39 6.37
C TRP A 70 -6.17 -8.53 7.21
N ILE A 71 -5.38 -9.17 8.08
CA ILE A 71 -4.44 -8.45 8.95
C ILE A 71 -3.28 -7.84 8.16
N TRP A 72 -2.85 -8.50 7.08
CA TRP A 72 -1.80 -8.02 6.19
C TRP A 72 -2.29 -6.82 5.37
N ALA A 73 -3.51 -6.91 4.83
CA ALA A 73 -4.14 -5.81 4.12
C ALA A 73 -4.32 -4.57 5.02
N LEU A 74 -4.86 -4.78 6.23
CA LEU A 74 -5.03 -3.72 7.23
C LEU A 74 -3.70 -3.08 7.62
N SER A 75 -2.66 -3.89 7.81
CA SER A 75 -1.32 -3.41 8.16
C SER A 75 -0.64 -2.65 7.03
N GLY A 76 -0.96 -2.94 5.76
CA GLY A 76 -0.44 -2.21 4.60
C GLY A 76 -0.96 -0.78 4.44
N MET A 77 -2.14 -0.49 4.99
CA MET A 77 -2.79 0.81 4.83
C MET A 77 -2.08 1.98 5.53
N PRO A 78 -1.62 1.86 6.80
CA PRO A 78 -0.81 2.90 7.42
C PRO A 78 0.42 3.28 6.61
N PHE A 79 1.16 2.30 6.08
CA PHE A 79 2.32 2.57 5.22
C PHE A 79 1.93 3.30 3.94
N HIS A 80 0.81 2.92 3.33
CA HIS A 80 0.28 3.58 2.15
C HIS A 80 -0.01 5.06 2.43
N SER A 81 -0.80 5.34 3.47
CA SER A 81 -1.21 6.69 3.86
C SER A 81 -0.02 7.58 4.22
N VAL A 82 0.93 7.05 4.99
CA VAL A 82 2.16 7.78 5.36
C VAL A 82 3.02 8.06 4.11
N GLY A 83 3.14 7.09 3.19
CA GLY A 83 3.85 7.26 1.93
C GLY A 83 3.25 8.38 1.08
N TYR A 84 1.92 8.42 0.94
CA TYR A 84 1.22 9.51 0.25
C TYR A 84 1.41 10.86 0.93
N GLY A 85 1.36 10.92 2.26
CA GLY A 85 1.62 12.15 3.01
C GLY A 85 3.02 12.71 2.75
N PHE A 86 4.04 11.85 2.74
CA PHE A 86 5.40 12.25 2.38
C PHE A 86 5.51 12.72 0.93
N PHE A 87 4.88 12.00 0.00
CA PHE A 87 4.87 12.37 -1.41
C PHE A 87 4.29 13.77 -1.62
N LEU A 88 3.10 14.03 -1.05
CA LEU A 88 2.44 15.34 -1.15
C LEU A 88 3.30 16.45 -0.55
N SER A 89 3.91 16.21 0.60
CA SER A 89 4.79 17.19 1.27
C SER A 89 6.01 17.54 0.43
N ILE A 90 6.63 16.55 -0.23
CA ILE A 90 7.77 16.76 -1.14
C ILE A 90 7.31 17.49 -2.40
N TRP A 91 6.19 17.07 -2.99
CA TRP A 91 5.65 17.66 -4.20
C TRP A 91 5.24 19.13 -4.00
N GLN A 92 4.57 19.46 -2.87
CA GLN A 92 4.21 20.84 -2.54
C GLN A 92 5.43 21.74 -2.42
N LYS A 93 6.48 21.30 -1.72
CA LYS A 93 7.73 22.08 -1.58
C LYS A 93 8.38 22.32 -2.93
N LYS A 94 8.44 21.28 -3.78
CA LYS A 94 8.99 21.41 -5.13
C LYS A 94 8.17 22.38 -5.98
N SER A 95 6.84 22.23 -5.97
CA SER A 95 5.93 23.12 -6.71
C SER A 95 6.07 24.58 -6.28
N LEU A 96 6.16 24.86 -4.98
CA LEU A 96 6.33 26.23 -4.49
C LEU A 96 7.67 26.86 -4.88
N HIS A 97 8.76 26.09 -4.85
CA HIS A 97 10.07 26.53 -5.32
C HIS A 97 10.06 26.81 -6.84
N ASP A 98 9.48 25.89 -7.64
CA ASP A 98 9.39 26.04 -9.10
C ASP A 98 8.53 27.26 -9.52
N ASN A 99 7.55 27.65 -8.69
CA ASN A 99 6.72 28.85 -8.90
C ASN A 99 7.28 30.13 -8.25
N GLY A 100 8.47 30.08 -7.64
CA GLY A 100 9.12 31.24 -7.00
C GLY A 100 8.40 31.76 -5.74
N LEU A 101 7.54 30.94 -5.13
CA LEU A 101 6.77 31.29 -3.92
C LEU A 101 7.49 30.93 -2.61
N LEU A 102 8.56 30.12 -2.70
CA LEU A 102 9.51 29.85 -1.64
C LEU A 102 10.92 30.01 -2.21
N VAL A 103 11.77 30.77 -1.51
CA VAL A 103 13.20 30.97 -1.83
C VAL A 103 14.03 29.81 -1.28
#